data_AF-A0A7S2F1L7-F1
#
_entry.id   AF-A0A7S2F1L7-F1
#
_cell.length_a   1.000
_cell.length_b   1.000
_cell.length_c   1.000
_cell.angle_alpha   90.00
_cell.angle_beta   90.00
_cell.angle_gamma   90.00
#
_symmetry.space_group_name_H-M   'P 1'
#
loop_
_entity.id
_entity.type
_entity.pdbx_description
1 polymer ?
#
loop_
_entity_poly.entity_id
_entity_poly.type
_entity_poly.pdbx_seq_one_letter_code
_entity_poly.pdbx_strand_id
1 'polypeptide(L)'
;MVNMTRSLLPLMKHRKRGAIINVSSGSCAQPSPYLATYASSKAFGKHFSMSTNRENKKHGITALCIRPYYISGTGLYANPKPALNAPAASTIVAGALSSLGRCEVTFSYNVHALMGFIFGTVWEDPIFGPLLAIPAKKLNLNGTMLKLQEAARARTQRKSTAMWEAVFARSKSQLAEYNLESSVSAAIRSKQE
;
A
#
# COMPACT_ATOMS: atom_id res chain seq x y z
N MET A 1 14.60 4.39 1.36
CA MET A 1 14.84 3.61 0.11
C MET A 1 15.90 4.29 -0.75
N VAL A 2 15.63 5.44 -1.37
CA VAL A 2 16.55 6.13 -2.29
C VAL A 2 17.94 6.36 -1.69
N ASN A 3 18.03 6.99 -0.51
CA ASN A 3 19.32 7.28 0.12
C ASN A 3 20.11 6.01 0.45
N MET A 4 19.46 4.98 1.00
CA MET A 4 20.10 3.69 1.30
C MET A 4 20.63 3.00 0.05
N THR A 5 19.85 2.99 -1.04
CA THR A 5 20.30 2.44 -2.31
C THR A 5 21.48 3.25 -2.85
N ARG A 6 21.41 4.58 -2.85
CA ARG A 6 22.51 5.44 -3.31
C ARG A 6 23.83 5.17 -2.57
N SER A 7 23.78 4.97 -1.25
CA SER A 7 24.97 4.72 -0.44
C SER A 7 25.56 3.32 -0.63
N LEU A 8 24.70 2.29 -0.77
CA LEU A 8 25.16 0.90 -0.85
C LEU A 8 25.45 0.41 -2.27
N LEU A 9 24.83 1.02 -3.27
CA LEU A 9 24.94 0.57 -4.67
C LEU A 9 26.39 0.61 -5.21
N PRO A 10 27.23 1.63 -4.93
CA PRO A 10 28.62 1.62 -5.35
C PRO A 10 29.41 0.42 -4.80
N LEU A 11 29.18 0.06 -3.53
CA LEU A 11 29.83 -1.09 -2.89
C LEU A 11 29.38 -2.40 -3.54
N MET A 12 28.10 -2.54 -3.87
CA MET A 12 27.58 -3.71 -4.59
C MET A 12 28.17 -3.81 -6.01
N LYS A 13 28.33 -2.68 -6.71
CA LYS A 13 28.94 -2.62 -8.05
C LYS A 13 30.41 -3.03 -8.01
N HIS A 14 31.17 -2.52 -7.04
CA HIS A 14 32.57 -2.90 -6.83
C HIS A 14 32.71 -4.42 -6.64
N ARG A 15 31.81 -5.02 -5.86
CA ARG A 15 31.78 -6.49 -5.62
C ARG A 15 31.22 -7.28 -6.80
N LYS A 16 30.67 -6.62 -7.83
CA LYS A 16 29.92 -7.21 -8.96
C LYS A 16 28.83 -8.21 -8.52
N ARG A 17 28.29 -8.01 -7.31
CA ARG A 17 27.31 -8.89 -6.67
C ARG A 17 26.54 -8.14 -5.59
N GLY A 18 25.22 -8.18 -5.68
CA GLY A 18 24.36 -7.60 -4.64
C GLY A 18 22.88 -7.91 -4.85
N ALA A 19 22.12 -7.83 -3.76
CA ALA A 19 20.67 -7.97 -3.79
C ALA A 19 20.02 -6.84 -2.98
N ILE A 20 18.94 -6.28 -3.51
CA ILE A 20 18.11 -5.26 -2.84
C ILE A 20 16.69 -5.78 -2.82
N ILE A 21 16.08 -5.87 -1.63
CA ILE A 21 14.66 -6.22 -1.49
C ILE A 21 13.94 -5.01 -0.91
N ASN A 22 13.03 -4.42 -1.69
CA ASN A 22 12.22 -3.30 -1.26
C ASN A 22 10.78 -3.75 -0.97
N VAL A 23 10.22 -3.25 0.13
CA VAL A 23 8.87 -3.61 0.59
C VAL A 23 7.86 -2.54 0.18
N SER A 24 7.09 -2.85 -0.86
CA SER A 24 5.91 -2.10 -1.31
C SER A 24 4.65 -2.63 -0.62
N SER A 25 3.50 -2.58 -1.29
CA SER A 25 2.17 -2.93 -0.79
C SER A 25 1.28 -3.32 -1.96
N GLY A 26 0.29 -4.18 -1.76
CA GLY A 26 -0.76 -4.45 -2.75
C GLY A 26 -1.47 -3.17 -3.23
N SER A 27 -1.58 -2.15 -2.37
CA SER A 27 -2.12 -0.82 -2.70
C SER A 27 -1.27 -0.02 -3.71
N CYS A 28 -0.11 -0.52 -4.15
CA CYS A 28 0.67 0.14 -5.21
C CYS A 28 0.06 -0.03 -6.61
N ALA A 29 -0.88 -0.96 -6.77
CA ALA A 29 -1.48 -1.28 -8.06
C ALA A 29 -2.66 -0.36 -8.43
N GLN A 30 -3.36 0.19 -7.42
CA GLN A 30 -4.60 0.90 -7.61
C GLN A 30 -4.72 2.12 -6.67
N PRO A 31 -5.38 3.20 -7.12
CA PRO A 31 -5.72 4.32 -6.24
C PRO A 31 -6.49 3.80 -5.03
N SER A 32 -5.98 4.06 -3.84
CA SER A 32 -6.63 3.66 -2.60
C SER A 32 -7.18 4.90 -1.90
N PRO A 33 -8.51 5.15 -1.94
CA PRO A 33 -9.09 6.26 -1.20
C PRO A 33 -8.67 6.25 0.27
N TYR A 34 -8.51 7.43 0.86
CA TYR A 34 -7.98 7.64 2.22
C TYR A 34 -6.54 7.18 2.48
N LEU A 35 -5.91 6.50 1.52
CA LEU A 35 -4.53 6.06 1.55
C LEU A 35 -3.76 6.59 0.34
N ALA A 36 -4.18 7.71 -0.26
CA ALA A 36 -3.61 8.24 -1.50
C ALA A 36 -2.08 8.40 -1.41
N THR A 37 -1.59 9.13 -0.40
CA THR A 37 -0.14 9.34 -0.19
C THR A 37 0.59 8.01 0.07
N TYR A 38 -0.03 7.10 0.84
CA TYR A 38 0.53 5.78 1.10
C TYR A 38 0.63 4.96 -0.20
N ALA A 39 -0.45 4.82 -0.95
CA ALA A 39 -0.53 4.12 -2.23
C ALA A 39 0.48 4.69 -3.24
N SER A 40 0.54 6.02 -3.41
CA SER A 40 1.51 6.70 -4.26
C SER A 40 2.95 6.41 -3.84
N SER A 41 3.27 6.45 -2.54
CA SER A 41 4.61 6.12 -2.05
C SER A 41 5.00 4.66 -2.33
N LYS A 42 4.03 3.75 -2.28
CA LYS A 42 4.23 2.33 -2.55
C LYS A 42 4.34 2.05 -4.06
N ALA A 43 3.61 2.79 -4.89
CA ALA A 43 3.79 2.80 -6.35
C ALA A 43 5.19 3.29 -6.73
N PHE A 44 5.66 4.38 -6.11
CA PHE A 44 7.06 4.82 -6.26
C PHE A 44 8.05 3.70 -5.88
N GLY A 45 7.84 3.03 -4.75
CA GLY A 45 8.64 1.88 -4.33
C GLY A 45 8.72 0.76 -5.38
N LYS A 46 7.60 0.46 -6.04
CA LYS A 46 7.53 -0.50 -7.15
C LYS A 46 8.38 -0.05 -8.33
N HIS A 47 8.13 1.14 -8.85
CA HIS A 47 8.81 1.63 -10.05
C HIS A 47 10.30 1.83 -9.82
N PHE A 48 10.68 2.42 -8.68
CA PHE A 48 12.08 2.60 -8.29
C PHE A 48 12.84 1.28 -8.26
N SER A 49 12.24 0.22 -7.72
CA SER A 49 12.89 -1.10 -7.64
C SER A 49 13.06 -1.74 -9.01
N MET A 50 12.05 -1.63 -9.88
CA MET A 50 12.13 -2.16 -11.25
C MET A 50 13.21 -1.43 -12.07
N SER A 51 13.25 -0.09 -12.01
CA SER A 51 14.29 0.69 -12.68
C SER A 51 15.68 0.34 -12.13
N THR A 52 15.83 0.30 -10.80
CA THR A 52 17.11 -0.08 -10.15
C THR A 52 17.56 -1.46 -10.57
N ASN A 53 16.65 -2.44 -10.66
CA ASN A 53 16.98 -3.79 -11.12
C ASN A 53 17.55 -3.77 -12.53
N ARG A 54 16.84 -3.14 -13.47
CA ARG A 54 17.20 -3.12 -14.90
C ARG A 54 18.51 -2.38 -15.15
N GLU A 55 18.71 -1.22 -14.52
CA GLU A 55 19.93 -0.41 -14.64
C GLU A 55 21.17 -1.14 -14.12
N ASN A 56 20.99 -1.99 -13.09
CA ASN A 56 22.10 -2.60 -12.37
C ASN A 56 22.26 -4.11 -12.62
N LYS A 57 21.40 -4.72 -13.43
CA LYS A 57 21.48 -6.14 -13.81
C LYS A 57 22.83 -6.50 -14.44
N LYS A 58 23.35 -5.63 -15.31
CA LYS A 58 24.68 -5.79 -15.95
C LYS A 58 25.85 -5.78 -14.96
N HIS A 59 25.64 -5.26 -13.74
CA HIS A 59 26.66 -5.20 -12.69
C HIS A 59 26.54 -6.37 -11.68
N GLY A 60 25.72 -7.40 -11.97
CA GLY A 60 25.50 -8.52 -11.06
C GLY A 60 24.62 -8.18 -9.85
N ILE A 61 23.82 -7.12 -9.95
CA ILE A 61 22.96 -6.64 -8.86
C ILE A 61 21.50 -6.91 -9.24
N THR A 62 20.77 -7.56 -8.33
CA THR A 62 19.33 -7.81 -8.48
C THR A 62 18.54 -6.98 -7.49
N ALA A 63 17.51 -6.27 -7.94
CA ALA A 63 16.53 -5.64 -7.08
C ALA A 63 15.16 -6.31 -7.24
N LEU A 64 14.58 -6.71 -6.11
CA LEU A 64 13.25 -7.30 -6.00
C LEU A 64 12.34 -6.33 -5.25
N CYS A 65 11.14 -6.13 -5.77
CA CYS A 65 10.06 -5.49 -5.04
C CYS A 65 9.09 -6.56 -4.54
N ILE A 66 8.75 -6.51 -3.26
CA ILE A 66 7.67 -7.32 -2.70
C ILE A 66 6.47 -6.42 -2.44
N ARG A 67 5.28 -6.85 -2.81
CA ARG A 67 4.04 -6.07 -2.64
C ARG A 67 2.95 -6.89 -1.94
N PRO A 68 3.17 -7.26 -0.67
CA PRO A 68 2.21 -8.06 0.08
C PRO A 68 0.92 -7.29 0.35
N TYR A 69 -0.15 -8.02 0.63
CA TYR A 69 -1.35 -7.49 1.29
C TYR A 69 -1.15 -7.57 2.81
N TYR A 70 -2.18 -7.96 3.54
CA TYR A 70 -2.18 -8.10 4.98
C TYR A 70 -1.08 -9.10 5.43
N ILE A 71 -0.25 -8.71 6.40
CA ILE A 71 0.67 -9.57 7.16
C ILE A 71 0.38 -9.51 8.67
N SER A 72 0.08 -10.67 9.27
CA SER A 72 -0.22 -10.81 10.70
C SER A 72 1.00 -10.45 11.59
N GLY A 73 0.72 -9.93 12.80
CA GLY A 73 1.76 -9.66 13.79
C GLY A 73 2.68 -8.47 13.50
N THR A 74 2.36 -7.63 12.51
CA THR A 74 3.17 -6.45 12.14
C THR A 74 2.80 -5.17 12.90
N GLY A 75 1.67 -5.16 13.59
CA GLY A 75 1.14 -3.96 14.27
C GLY A 75 0.54 -2.91 13.32
N LEU A 76 0.56 -3.13 11.99
CA LEU A 76 0.06 -2.17 11.00
C LEU A 76 -1.47 -2.10 10.93
N TYR A 77 -2.15 -3.16 11.32
CA TYR A 77 -3.60 -3.26 11.39
C TYR A 77 -4.00 -4.33 12.42
N ALA A 78 -5.25 -4.32 12.86
CA ALA A 78 -5.75 -5.26 13.86
C ALA A 78 -5.82 -6.68 13.29
N ASN A 79 -4.74 -7.46 13.44
CA ASN A 79 -4.75 -8.88 13.15
C ASN A 79 -3.72 -9.68 13.99
N PRO A 80 -4.13 -10.19 15.15
CA PRO A 80 -3.23 -10.86 16.08
C PRO A 80 -2.94 -12.33 15.73
N LYS A 81 -3.67 -12.98 14.82
CA LYS A 81 -3.41 -14.38 14.42
C LYS A 81 -3.16 -14.50 12.92
N PRO A 82 -2.21 -15.35 12.48
CA PRO A 82 -2.05 -15.67 11.07
C PRO A 82 -3.36 -16.21 10.49
N ALA A 83 -3.78 -15.63 9.38
CA ALA A 83 -4.96 -16.04 8.63
C ALA A 83 -4.59 -16.28 7.16
N LEU A 84 -5.46 -16.93 6.41
CA LEU A 84 -5.21 -17.26 5.00
C LEU A 84 -4.90 -16.02 4.15
N ASN A 85 -5.62 -14.92 4.35
CA ASN A 85 -5.38 -13.65 3.67
C ASN A 85 -4.29 -12.80 4.34
N ALA A 86 -3.81 -13.22 5.51
CA ALA A 86 -2.86 -12.48 6.34
C ALA A 86 -1.83 -13.42 6.99
N PRO A 87 -0.87 -13.95 6.20
CA PRO A 87 0.13 -14.88 6.70
C PRO A 87 1.10 -14.20 7.68
N ALA A 88 1.98 -14.99 8.30
CA ALA A 88 3.06 -14.46 9.13
C ALA A 88 4.14 -13.78 8.27
N ALA A 89 4.89 -12.84 8.87
CA ALA A 89 5.99 -12.16 8.19
C ALA A 89 7.07 -13.12 7.68
N SER A 90 7.34 -14.21 8.41
CA SER A 90 8.30 -15.25 8.01
C SER A 90 7.92 -15.92 6.68
N THR A 91 6.63 -16.16 6.43
CA THR A 91 6.13 -16.72 5.17
C THR A 91 6.41 -15.77 4.00
N ILE A 92 6.19 -14.47 4.20
CA ILE A 92 6.47 -13.44 3.18
C ILE A 92 7.97 -13.34 2.90
N VAL A 93 8.81 -13.40 3.94
CA VAL A 93 10.28 -13.38 3.78
C VAL A 93 10.76 -14.60 3.02
N ALA A 94 10.26 -15.80 3.35
CA ALA A 94 10.62 -17.03 2.64
C ALA A 94 10.24 -16.94 1.14
N GLY A 95 9.05 -16.44 0.82
CA GLY A 95 8.62 -16.23 -0.56
C GLY A 95 9.39 -15.12 -1.29
N ALA A 96 9.82 -14.08 -0.57
CA ALA A 96 10.68 -13.04 -1.13
C ALA A 96 12.06 -13.58 -1.52
N LEU A 97 12.69 -14.33 -0.62
CA LEU A 97 14.01 -14.93 -0.85
C LEU A 97 13.96 -15.97 -1.99
N SER A 98 12.89 -16.77 -2.06
CA SER A 98 12.72 -17.73 -3.16
C SER A 98 12.44 -17.07 -4.52
N SER A 99 11.90 -15.84 -4.53
CA SER A 99 11.62 -15.09 -5.75
C SER A 99 12.82 -14.28 -6.26
N LEU A 100 13.82 -14.05 -5.42
CA LEU A 100 14.97 -13.21 -5.72
C LEU A 100 15.74 -13.75 -6.94
N GLY A 101 15.91 -12.90 -7.97
CA GLY A 101 16.57 -13.27 -9.23
C GLY A 101 15.66 -13.96 -10.25
N ARG A 102 14.45 -14.41 -9.86
CA ARG A 102 13.47 -15.03 -10.76
C ARG A 102 12.46 -14.02 -11.30
N CYS A 103 12.13 -13.01 -10.50
CA CYS A 103 11.26 -11.92 -10.91
C CYS A 103 11.71 -10.58 -10.30
N GLU A 104 11.27 -9.48 -10.90
CA GLU A 104 11.44 -8.12 -10.36
C GLU A 104 10.30 -7.79 -9.38
N VAL A 105 9.15 -8.40 -9.70
CA VAL A 105 7.76 -8.24 -9.27
C VAL A 105 7.12 -9.37 -8.46
N THR A 106 6.94 -9.36 -7.13
CA THR A 106 6.19 -10.46 -6.46
C THR A 106 5.30 -10.05 -5.29
N PHE A 107 4.24 -10.83 -5.05
CA PHE A 107 3.44 -10.77 -3.83
C PHE A 107 4.04 -11.59 -2.68
N SER A 108 5.08 -12.41 -2.96
CA SER A 108 5.75 -13.32 -2.01
C SER A 108 4.86 -14.40 -1.38
N TYR A 109 3.56 -14.44 -1.70
CA TYR A 109 2.61 -15.41 -1.20
C TYR A 109 1.48 -15.62 -2.20
N ASN A 110 1.15 -16.88 -2.49
CA ASN A 110 0.23 -17.22 -3.58
C ASN A 110 -1.20 -16.72 -3.35
N VAL A 111 -1.69 -16.71 -2.11
CA VAL A 111 -3.02 -16.14 -1.81
C VAL A 111 -3.04 -14.64 -2.09
N HIS A 112 -1.95 -13.93 -1.76
CA HIS A 112 -1.83 -12.52 -2.10
C HIS A 112 -1.74 -12.31 -3.62
N ALA A 113 -1.11 -13.21 -4.37
CA ALA A 113 -1.10 -13.16 -5.83
C ALA A 113 -2.52 -13.34 -6.40
N LEU A 114 -3.30 -14.30 -5.89
CA LEU A 114 -4.69 -14.51 -6.27
C LEU A 114 -5.57 -13.30 -5.92
N MET A 115 -5.42 -12.75 -4.71
CA MET A 115 -6.12 -11.52 -4.32
C MET A 115 -5.77 -10.35 -5.24
N GLY A 116 -4.49 -10.22 -5.62
CA GLY A 116 -4.04 -9.19 -6.56
C GLY A 116 -4.61 -9.36 -7.96
N PHE A 117 -4.75 -10.61 -8.42
CA PHE A 117 -5.45 -10.90 -9.66
C PHE A 117 -6.92 -10.47 -9.56
N ILE A 118 -7.65 -10.90 -8.52
CA ILE A 118 -9.06 -10.55 -8.34
C ILE A 118 -9.26 -9.03 -8.25
N PHE A 119 -8.49 -8.33 -7.40
CA PHE A 119 -8.63 -6.88 -7.29
C PHE A 119 -8.28 -6.16 -8.59
N GLY A 120 -7.25 -6.62 -9.32
CA GLY A 120 -6.81 -5.98 -10.56
C GLY A 120 -7.67 -6.27 -11.79
N THR A 121 -8.27 -7.45 -11.92
CA THR A 121 -9.01 -7.86 -13.13
C THR A 121 -10.52 -7.90 -12.97
N VAL A 122 -11.01 -8.05 -11.73
CA VAL A 122 -12.44 -8.30 -11.49
C VAL A 122 -13.15 -7.05 -10.97
N TRP A 123 -12.46 -6.21 -10.19
CA TRP A 123 -13.09 -5.06 -9.52
C TRP A 123 -12.91 -3.72 -10.26
N GLU A 124 -11.84 -3.57 -11.07
CA GLU A 124 -11.53 -2.32 -11.78
C GLU A 124 -11.46 -2.46 -13.31
N ASP A 125 -11.78 -3.64 -13.87
CA ASP A 125 -11.82 -3.81 -15.32
C ASP A 125 -13.06 -3.09 -15.92
N PRO A 126 -12.89 -2.28 -16.98
CA PRO A 126 -13.97 -1.50 -17.58
C PRO A 126 -15.10 -2.36 -18.18
N ILE A 127 -14.88 -3.66 -18.40
CA ILE A 127 -15.84 -4.61 -18.94
C ILE A 127 -16.40 -5.50 -17.82
N PHE A 128 -15.54 -6.11 -16.99
CA PHE A 128 -16.00 -7.03 -15.94
C PHE A 128 -16.53 -6.33 -14.68
N GLY A 129 -16.04 -5.13 -14.36
CA GLY A 129 -16.48 -4.34 -13.22
C GLY A 129 -17.99 -4.01 -13.29
N PRO A 130 -18.50 -3.43 -14.39
CA PRO A 130 -19.94 -3.20 -14.57
C PRO A 130 -20.77 -4.49 -14.58
N LEU A 131 -20.26 -5.56 -15.18
CA LEU A 131 -20.96 -6.85 -15.28
C LEU A 131 -21.17 -7.49 -13.89
N LEU A 132 -20.17 -7.42 -13.02
CA LEU A 132 -20.23 -7.96 -11.65
C LEU A 132 -20.90 -7.01 -10.65
N ALA A 133 -21.00 -5.72 -10.98
CA ALA A 133 -21.77 -4.76 -10.20
C ALA A 133 -23.28 -5.07 -10.22
N ILE A 134 -23.80 -5.71 -11.27
CA ILE A 134 -25.23 -6.07 -11.40
C ILE A 134 -25.69 -7.06 -10.30
N PRO A 135 -25.05 -8.23 -10.11
CA PRO A 135 -25.39 -9.14 -9.02
C PRO A 135 -25.00 -8.58 -7.64
N ALA A 136 -23.89 -7.84 -7.52
CA ALA A 136 -23.51 -7.19 -6.26
C ALA A 136 -24.54 -6.15 -5.80
N LYS A 137 -25.17 -5.42 -6.73
CA LYS A 137 -26.27 -4.49 -6.48
C LYS A 137 -27.54 -5.18 -6.00
N LYS A 138 -27.84 -6.36 -6.55
CA LYS A 138 -28.94 -7.22 -6.06
C LYS A 138 -28.67 -7.79 -4.66
N LEU A 139 -27.41 -8.03 -4.31
CA LEU A 139 -26.99 -8.57 -3.00
C LEU A 139 -26.67 -7.47 -1.96
N ASN A 140 -26.93 -6.19 -2.27
CA ASN A 140 -26.61 -5.05 -1.41
C ASN A 140 -25.11 -4.94 -1.03
N LEU A 141 -24.22 -5.49 -1.87
CA LEU A 141 -22.76 -5.49 -1.71
C LEU A 141 -22.10 -4.26 -2.35
N ASN A 142 -22.89 -3.25 -2.77
CA ASN A 142 -22.47 -2.01 -3.44
C ASN A 142 -21.65 -1.04 -2.58
N GLY A 143 -20.94 -1.50 -1.55
CA GLY A 143 -19.93 -0.70 -0.92
C GLY A 143 -18.81 -0.43 -1.92
N THR A 144 -18.86 0.71 -2.63
CA THR A 144 -17.70 1.24 -3.34
C THR A 144 -16.52 1.18 -2.38
N MET A 145 -15.32 0.83 -2.86
CA MET A 145 -14.11 0.77 -2.03
C MET A 145 -13.99 2.00 -1.10
N LEU A 146 -14.41 3.17 -1.60
CA LEU A 146 -14.59 4.40 -0.86
C LEU A 146 -15.46 4.26 0.41
N LYS A 147 -16.71 3.78 0.30
CA LYS A 147 -17.62 3.59 1.45
C LYS A 147 -17.09 2.55 2.45
N LEU A 148 -16.48 1.49 1.93
CA LEU A 148 -15.87 0.44 2.75
C LEU A 148 -14.68 0.98 3.54
N GLN A 149 -13.85 1.81 2.91
CA GLN A 149 -12.73 2.50 3.55
C GLN A 149 -13.19 3.63 4.49
N GLU A 150 -14.29 4.34 4.18
CA GLU A 150 -14.92 5.30 5.10
C GLU A 150 -15.37 4.61 6.38
N ALA A 151 -16.12 3.52 6.26
CA ALA A 151 -16.60 2.76 7.41
C ALA A 151 -15.43 2.18 8.22
N ALA A 152 -14.40 1.65 7.56
CA ALA A 152 -13.20 1.16 8.22
C ALA A 152 -12.44 2.30 8.93
N ARG A 153 -12.30 3.46 8.29
CA ARG A 153 -11.66 4.65 8.87
C ARG A 153 -12.43 5.18 10.07
N ALA A 154 -13.75 5.29 9.98
CA ALA A 154 -14.60 5.73 11.08
C ALA A 154 -14.47 4.79 12.29
N ARG A 155 -14.40 3.47 12.07
CA ARG A 155 -14.13 2.49 13.12
C ARG A 155 -12.75 2.65 13.75
N THR A 156 -11.70 2.89 12.94
CA THR A 156 -10.33 3.10 13.44
C THR A 156 -10.20 4.43 14.19
N GLN A 157 -10.85 5.50 13.72
CA GLN A 157 -10.90 6.79 14.40
C GLN A 157 -11.57 6.69 15.77
N ARG A 158 -12.66 5.93 15.88
CA ARG A 158 -13.33 5.68 17.16
C ARG A 158 -12.49 4.86 18.14
N LYS A 159 -11.61 3.97 17.66
CA LYS A 159 -10.80 3.10 18.52
C LYS A 159 -9.47 3.69 18.99
N SER A 160 -8.94 4.71 18.31
CA SER A 160 -7.61 5.28 18.57
C SER A 160 -7.66 6.80 18.65
N THR A 161 -8.55 7.34 19.49
CA THR A 161 -8.82 8.78 19.62
C THR A 161 -7.55 9.59 19.92
N ALA A 162 -6.70 9.12 20.83
CA ALA A 162 -5.47 9.81 21.23
C ALA A 162 -4.48 10.05 20.07
N MET A 163 -4.35 9.10 19.13
CA MET A 163 -3.52 9.29 17.93
C MET A 163 -4.09 10.40 17.04
N TRP A 164 -5.41 10.41 16.88
CA TRP A 164 -6.08 11.37 16.01
C TRP A 164 -6.13 12.77 16.60
N GLU A 165 -6.27 12.90 17.92
CA GLU A 165 -6.19 14.19 18.62
C GLU A 165 -4.85 14.89 18.35
N ALA A 166 -3.72 14.17 18.41
CA ALA A 166 -2.41 14.75 18.09
C ALA A 166 -2.29 15.18 16.62
N VAL A 167 -2.84 14.39 15.69
CA VAL A 167 -2.86 14.72 14.25
C VAL A 167 -3.73 15.95 13.97
N PHE A 168 -4.90 16.02 14.61
CA PHE A 168 -5.82 17.15 14.47
C PHE A 168 -5.26 18.42 15.12
N ALA A 169 -4.64 18.31 16.30
CA ALA A 169 -3.97 19.44 16.96
C ALA A 169 -2.87 20.04 16.07
N ARG A 170 -2.07 19.19 15.42
CA ARG A 170 -1.03 19.65 14.48
C ARG A 170 -1.60 20.25 13.19
N SER A 171 -2.70 19.71 12.67
CA SER A 171 -3.39 20.35 11.53
C SER A 171 -3.96 21.70 11.92
N LYS A 172 -4.54 21.82 13.12
CA LYS A 172 -5.10 23.07 13.63
C LYS A 172 -4.01 24.13 13.81
N SER A 173 -2.86 23.77 14.39
CA SER A 173 -1.73 24.71 14.53
C SER A 173 -1.22 25.21 13.17
N GLN A 174 -1.18 24.36 12.14
CA GLN A 174 -0.79 24.77 10.79
C GLN A 174 -1.85 25.67 10.14
N LEU A 175 -3.14 25.38 10.32
CA LEU A 175 -4.20 26.24 9.79
C LEU A 175 -4.21 27.62 10.46
N ALA A 176 -3.89 27.69 11.75
CA ALA A 176 -3.70 28.95 12.47
C ALA A 176 -2.50 29.74 11.94
N GLU A 177 -1.37 29.07 11.66
CA GLU A 177 -0.17 29.67 11.06
C GLU A 177 -0.47 30.33 9.70
N TYR A 178 -1.35 29.71 8.90
CA TYR A 178 -1.76 30.24 7.59
C TYR A 178 -3.04 31.10 7.61
N ASN A 179 -3.61 31.39 8.78
CA ASN A 179 -4.86 32.15 8.95
C ASN A 179 -6.07 31.56 8.17
N LEU A 180 -6.12 30.23 8.03
CA LEU A 180 -7.11 29.50 7.24
C LEU A 180 -8.23 28.86 8.08
N GLU A 181 -8.21 28.99 9.41
CA GLU A 181 -9.18 28.31 10.28
C GLU A 181 -10.64 28.68 10.00
N SER A 182 -10.92 29.97 9.76
CA SER A 182 -12.26 30.47 9.47
C SER A 182 -12.80 29.95 8.13
N SER A 183 -11.96 29.96 7.10
CA SER A 183 -12.27 29.48 5.75
C SER A 183 -12.56 27.97 5.74
N VAL A 184 -11.76 27.18 6.46
CA VAL A 184 -11.98 25.73 6.58
C VAL A 184 -13.25 25.42 7.38
N SER A 185 -13.50 26.15 8.46
CA SER A 185 -14.70 25.97 9.29
C SER A 185 -15.98 26.30 8.52
N ALA A 186 -15.97 27.36 7.70
CA ALA A 186 -17.08 27.71 6.82
C ALA A 186 -17.35 26.63 5.76
N ALA A 187 -16.30 26.10 5.13
CA ALA A 187 -16.40 25.03 4.14
C ALA A 187 -16.87 23.67 4.71
N ILE A 188 -16.61 23.41 5.99
CA ILE A 188 -17.12 22.22 6.68
C ILE A 188 -18.61 22.37 6.97
N ARG A 189 -19.07 23.54 7.47
CA ARG A 189 -20.50 23.80 7.71
C ARG A 189 -21.33 23.70 6.44
N SER A 190 -20.85 24.27 5.33
CA SER A 190 -21.57 24.23 4.05
C SER A 190 -21.69 22.83 3.42
N LYS A 191 -21.02 21.80 3.98
CA LYS A 191 -21.13 20.40 3.55
C LYS A 191 -22.03 19.57 4.47
N GLN A 192 -22.46 20.12 5.59
CA GLN A 192 -23.36 19.46 6.55
C GLN A 192 -24.83 19.86 6.39
N GLU A 193 -25.10 20.93 5.63
CA GLU A 193 -26.42 21.33 5.10
C GLU A 193 -26.68 20.69 3.73
#